data_AF-A0A532EA72-F1
#
_entry.id   AF-A0A532EA72-F1
#
_cell.length_a   1.000
_cell.length_b   1.000
_cell.length_c   1.000
_cell.angle_alpha   90.00
_cell.angle_beta   90.00
_cell.angle_gamma   90.00
#
_symmetry.space_group_name_H-M   'P 1'
#
loop_
_entity.id
_entity.type
_entity.pdbx_description
1 polymer ?
#
loop_
_entity_poly.entity_id
_entity_poly.type
_entity_poly.pdbx_seq_one_letter_code
_entity_poly.pdbx_strand_id
1 'polypeptide(L)'
;MDWLKDPGFLGTHATIGADLSQFMATLFTGLFILGWIQAKQRKADAHHWLMLGGMISMLSFFIAYYLFRQLGVLAVEGKEGFGGSQALYDYVFIPVLTLHIILVIIGLVMAVYMIVLGFRSQQVVDGVRSLRESILLTTWKKVGLIFGGVTVVVLGLFFSRVATAGFSMRKLEVYLGLLLLVGIVLAVEITIQRIWPDGGRRHRALGRFTMVIYCILFATGTFTYTMLYILYPGKIG
;
A
#
# COMPACT_ATOMS: atom_id res chain seq x y z
N MET A 1 9.51 22.09 -0.40
CA MET A 1 9.33 21.52 -1.76
C MET A 1 7.94 21.90 -2.20
N ASP A 2 7.79 23.16 -2.59
CA ASP A 2 6.49 23.75 -2.93
C ASP A 2 6.02 23.32 -4.32
N TRP A 3 6.92 22.76 -5.13
CA TRP A 3 6.64 22.31 -6.50
C TRP A 3 5.59 21.21 -6.63
N LEU A 4 5.34 20.41 -5.59
CA LEU A 4 4.26 19.41 -5.62
C LEU A 4 2.86 20.04 -5.68
N LYS A 5 2.75 21.33 -5.36
CA LYS A 5 1.53 22.13 -5.44
C LYS A 5 1.41 22.91 -6.76
N ASP A 6 2.48 22.95 -7.56
CA ASP A 6 2.45 23.61 -8.87
C ASP A 6 1.44 22.94 -9.80
N PRO A 7 0.96 23.64 -10.85
CA PRO A 7 0.06 23.07 -11.84
C PRO A 7 0.58 21.75 -12.41
N GLY A 8 -0.32 20.77 -12.50
CA GLY A 8 -0.03 19.44 -13.02
C GLY A 8 0.33 19.41 -14.50
N PHE A 9 0.82 18.26 -14.94
CA PHE A 9 1.26 18.00 -16.32
C PHE A 9 0.17 17.34 -17.19
N LEU A 10 -0.98 16.95 -16.63
CA LEU A 10 -2.10 16.33 -17.33
C LEU A 10 -3.10 17.34 -17.90
N GLY A 11 -2.84 18.65 -17.76
CA GLY A 11 -3.72 19.70 -18.29
C GLY A 11 -5.07 19.82 -17.56
N THR A 12 -5.11 19.40 -16.30
CA THR A 12 -6.30 19.51 -15.42
C THR A 12 -6.05 20.55 -14.31
N HIS A 13 -7.02 20.76 -13.41
CA HIS A 13 -6.82 21.63 -12.23
C HIS A 13 -6.01 20.95 -11.11
N ALA A 14 -5.43 19.78 -11.39
CA ALA A 14 -4.61 19.04 -10.45
C ALA A 14 -3.24 19.68 -10.26
N THR A 15 -2.62 19.37 -9.11
CA THR A 15 -1.23 19.69 -8.83
C THR A 15 -0.30 18.62 -9.37
N ILE A 16 1.00 18.92 -9.50
CA ILE A 16 2.00 17.91 -9.90
C ILE A 16 1.95 16.68 -8.98
N GLY A 17 1.75 16.86 -7.67
CA GLY A 17 1.62 15.75 -6.74
C GLY A 17 0.40 14.87 -7.02
N ALA A 18 -0.74 15.47 -7.41
CA ALA A 18 -1.95 14.72 -7.74
C ALA A 18 -1.79 13.95 -9.06
N ASP A 19 -1.23 14.59 -10.09
CA ASP A 19 -0.96 13.94 -11.38
C ASP A 19 0.05 12.80 -11.24
N LEU A 20 1.11 13.02 -10.48
CA LEU A 20 2.11 11.99 -10.20
C LEU A 20 1.48 10.81 -9.46
N SER A 21 0.61 11.06 -8.48
CA SER A 21 -0.11 9.99 -7.77
C SER A 21 -1.02 9.20 -8.71
N GLN A 22 -1.75 9.89 -9.60
CA GLN A 22 -2.64 9.24 -10.56
C GLN A 22 -1.87 8.43 -11.61
N PHE A 23 -0.76 8.98 -12.09
CA PHE A 23 0.15 8.30 -13.01
C PHE A 23 0.76 7.04 -12.36
N MET A 24 1.26 7.16 -11.13
CA MET A 24 1.82 6.03 -10.38
C MET A 24 0.76 4.96 -10.07
N ALA A 25 -0.46 5.35 -9.70
CA ALA A 25 -1.57 4.41 -9.50
C ALA A 25 -1.91 3.64 -10.78
N THR A 26 -1.87 4.31 -11.94
CA THR A 26 -2.04 3.68 -13.26
C THR A 26 -0.90 2.69 -13.54
N LEU A 27 0.35 3.12 -13.33
CA LEU A 27 1.53 2.29 -13.52
C LEU A 27 1.49 1.03 -12.65
N PHE A 28 1.27 1.17 -11.34
CA PHE A 28 1.26 0.03 -10.41
C PHE A 28 0.13 -0.94 -10.72
N THR A 29 -1.08 -0.43 -10.99
CA THR A 29 -2.21 -1.27 -11.40
C THR A 29 -1.89 -2.02 -12.69
N GLY A 30 -1.30 -1.37 -13.69
CA GLY A 30 -0.85 -2.00 -14.92
C GLY A 30 0.16 -3.11 -14.66
N LEU A 31 1.20 -2.85 -13.85
CA LEU A 31 2.20 -3.85 -13.47
C LEU A 31 1.56 -5.06 -12.75
N PHE A 32 0.61 -4.82 -11.85
CA PHE A 32 -0.07 -5.88 -11.12
C PHE A 32 -1.01 -6.71 -12.00
N ILE A 33 -1.71 -6.08 -12.96
CA ILE A 33 -2.49 -6.80 -13.99
C ILE A 33 -1.56 -7.66 -14.85
N LEU A 34 -0.41 -7.13 -15.28
CA LEU A 34 0.57 -7.90 -16.05
C LEU A 34 1.12 -9.08 -15.23
N GLY A 35 1.49 -8.85 -13.96
CA GLY A 35 1.94 -9.90 -13.05
C GLY A 35 0.87 -10.96 -12.82
N TRP A 36 -0.39 -10.56 -12.73
CA TRP A 36 -1.53 -11.48 -12.63
C TRP A 36 -1.71 -12.34 -13.88
N ILE A 37 -1.57 -11.74 -15.08
CA ILE A 37 -1.60 -12.48 -16.35
C ILE A 37 -0.46 -13.49 -16.39
N GLN A 38 0.76 -13.11 -15.97
CA GLN A 38 1.91 -14.01 -15.91
C GLN A 38 1.67 -15.18 -14.93
N ALA A 39 1.02 -14.94 -13.79
CA ALA A 39 0.63 -15.99 -12.87
C ALA A 39 -0.36 -16.99 -13.50
N LYS A 40 -1.37 -16.48 -14.24
CA LYS A 40 -2.32 -17.34 -14.98
C LYS A 40 -1.64 -18.16 -16.08
N GLN A 41 -0.63 -17.59 -16.73
CA GLN A 41 0.20 -18.26 -17.75
C GLN A 41 1.25 -19.22 -17.15
N ARG A 42 1.27 -19.43 -15.83
CA ARG A 42 2.26 -20.25 -15.11
C ARG A 42 3.71 -19.77 -15.28
N LYS A 43 3.92 -18.50 -15.62
CA LYS A 43 5.25 -17.87 -15.71
C LYS A 43 5.70 -17.36 -14.35
N ALA A 44 6.00 -18.29 -13.44
CA ALA A 44 6.22 -17.99 -12.02
C ALA A 44 7.43 -17.07 -11.74
N ASP A 45 8.54 -17.24 -12.46
CA ASP A 45 9.72 -16.39 -12.27
C ASP A 45 9.47 -14.94 -12.70
N ALA A 46 8.88 -14.74 -13.88
CA ALA A 46 8.50 -13.41 -14.36
C ALA A 46 7.49 -12.75 -13.41
N HIS A 47 6.46 -13.49 -12.99
CA HIS A 47 5.48 -13.03 -12.02
C HIS A 47 6.15 -12.58 -10.72
N HIS A 48 7.04 -13.41 -10.16
CA HIS A 48 7.67 -13.13 -8.86
C HIS A 48 8.46 -11.83 -8.89
N TRP A 49 9.33 -11.64 -9.89
CA TRP A 49 10.15 -10.44 -9.99
C TRP A 49 9.33 -9.19 -10.31
N LEU A 50 8.34 -9.31 -11.19
CA LEU A 50 7.45 -8.19 -11.52
C LEU A 50 6.63 -7.75 -10.31
N MET A 51 6.04 -8.69 -9.57
CA MET A 51 5.26 -8.36 -8.37
C MET A 51 6.14 -7.80 -7.26
N LEU A 52 7.36 -8.35 -7.06
CA LEU A 52 8.29 -7.84 -6.07
C LEU A 52 8.73 -6.41 -6.40
N GLY A 53 9.19 -6.16 -7.63
CA GLY A 53 9.60 -4.83 -8.07
C GLY A 53 8.44 -3.83 -7.97
N GLY A 54 7.25 -4.22 -8.44
CA GLY A 54 6.05 -3.39 -8.38
C GLY A 54 5.63 -3.06 -6.94
N MET A 55 5.58 -4.04 -6.03
CA MET A 55 5.19 -3.79 -4.64
C MET A 55 6.25 -2.99 -3.88
N ILE A 56 7.55 -3.23 -4.08
CA ILE A 56 8.61 -2.42 -3.48
C ILE A 56 8.55 -0.98 -3.98
N SER A 57 8.33 -0.77 -5.29
CA SER A 57 8.20 0.56 -5.88
C SER A 57 6.97 1.29 -5.33
N MET A 58 5.84 0.59 -5.23
CA MET A 58 4.61 1.11 -4.64
C MET A 58 4.82 1.52 -3.18
N LEU A 59 5.38 0.64 -2.33
CA LEU A 59 5.64 0.97 -0.93
C LEU A 59 6.61 2.16 -0.79
N SER A 60 7.65 2.20 -1.62
CA SER A 60 8.62 3.31 -1.64
C SER A 60 7.96 4.62 -2.06
N PHE A 61 7.09 4.59 -3.07
CA PHE A 61 6.30 5.73 -3.50
C PHE A 61 5.39 6.21 -2.38
N PHE A 62 4.62 5.33 -1.73
CA PHE A 62 3.75 5.71 -0.61
C PHE A 62 4.55 6.31 0.55
N ILE A 63 5.70 5.73 0.92
CA ILE A 63 6.57 6.27 1.97
C ILE A 63 7.04 7.68 1.59
N ALA A 64 7.62 7.86 0.40
CA ALA A 64 8.10 9.16 -0.07
C ALA A 64 6.96 10.17 -0.16
N TYR A 65 5.90 9.83 -0.87
CA TYR A 65 4.73 10.67 -1.08
C TYR A 65 4.10 11.12 0.25
N TYR A 66 3.99 10.22 1.23
CA TYR A 66 3.47 10.53 2.55
C TYR A 66 4.40 11.44 3.37
N LEU A 67 5.72 11.18 3.33
CA LEU A 67 6.72 12.01 4.00
C LEU A 67 6.66 13.47 3.48
N PHE A 68 6.35 13.66 2.20
CA PHE A 68 6.36 14.97 1.57
C PHE A 68 4.99 15.66 1.54
N ARG A 69 3.87 14.93 1.46
CA ARG A 69 2.54 15.53 1.32
C ARG A 69 1.75 15.68 2.63
N GLN A 70 2.15 15.02 3.73
CA GLN A 70 1.49 15.03 5.06
C GLN A 70 -0.01 14.68 5.03
N LEU A 71 -0.46 13.61 5.71
CA LEU A 71 -1.90 13.20 5.73
C LEU A 71 -2.89 14.33 6.02
N GLY A 72 -2.50 15.31 6.83
CA GLY A 72 -3.35 16.46 7.15
C GLY A 72 -3.77 17.25 5.92
N VAL A 73 -2.95 17.32 4.88
CA VAL A 73 -3.26 18.05 3.64
C VAL A 73 -4.35 17.35 2.82
N LEU A 74 -4.40 16.00 2.83
CA LEU A 74 -5.44 15.23 2.14
C LEU A 74 -6.83 15.37 2.79
N ALA A 75 -6.89 15.59 4.10
CA ALA A 75 -8.15 15.87 4.81
C ALA A 75 -8.62 17.33 4.62
N VAL A 76 -7.69 18.25 4.39
CA VAL A 76 -7.98 19.68 4.21
C VAL A 76 -8.33 20.01 2.74
N GLU A 77 -7.64 19.38 1.77
CA GLU A 77 -7.95 19.51 0.32
C GLU A 77 -9.36 19.00 -0.02
N GLY A 78 -9.90 18.02 0.71
CA GLY A 78 -11.25 17.53 0.45
C GLY A 78 -12.31 18.61 0.62
N LYS A 79 -12.25 19.42 1.69
CA LYS A 79 -13.26 20.44 1.97
C LYS A 79 -13.00 21.77 1.25
N GLU A 80 -11.74 22.15 1.09
CA GLU A 80 -11.37 23.41 0.41
C GLU A 80 -11.21 23.26 -1.11
N GLY A 81 -10.92 22.04 -1.60
CA GLY A 81 -10.66 21.76 -3.01
C GLY A 81 -11.85 21.21 -3.80
N PHE A 82 -12.99 20.93 -3.16
CA PHE A 82 -14.18 20.42 -3.86
C PHE A 82 -15.14 21.55 -4.26
N GLY A 83 -15.22 21.86 -5.56
CA GLY A 83 -16.04 22.95 -6.11
C GLY A 83 -17.53 22.62 -6.34
N GLY A 84 -17.98 21.42 -5.97
CA GLY A 84 -19.33 20.92 -6.23
C GLY A 84 -20.35 21.30 -5.15
N SER A 85 -21.58 20.82 -5.28
CA SER A 85 -22.60 21.05 -4.26
C SER A 85 -22.28 20.30 -2.96
N GLN A 86 -22.69 20.85 -1.81
CA GLN A 86 -22.47 20.23 -0.51
C GLN A 86 -23.08 18.83 -0.41
N ALA A 87 -24.25 18.60 -1.03
CA ALA A 87 -24.88 17.29 -1.07
C ALA A 87 -24.02 16.25 -1.81
N LEU A 88 -23.39 16.64 -2.93
CA LEU A 88 -22.50 15.74 -3.67
C LEU A 88 -21.22 15.44 -2.88
N TYR A 89 -20.71 16.44 -2.15
CA TYR A 89 -19.56 16.27 -1.27
C TYR A 89 -19.85 15.26 -0.15
N ASP A 90 -20.93 15.46 0.60
CA ASP A 90 -21.24 14.68 1.81
C ASP A 90 -21.73 13.26 1.48
N TYR A 91 -22.54 13.10 0.44
CA TYR A 91 -23.21 11.82 0.15
C TYR A 91 -22.51 10.97 -0.91
N VAL A 92 -21.56 11.52 -1.68
CA VAL A 92 -20.85 10.78 -2.73
C VAL A 92 -19.34 10.85 -2.53
N PHE A 93 -18.78 12.06 -2.46
CA PHE A 93 -17.33 12.22 -2.41
C PHE A 93 -16.71 11.66 -1.12
N ILE A 94 -17.21 12.08 0.06
CA ILE A 94 -16.70 11.60 1.36
C ILE A 94 -16.82 10.08 1.50
N PRO A 95 -17.97 9.44 1.21
CA PRO A 95 -18.09 7.99 1.30
C PRO A 95 -17.10 7.24 0.40
N VAL A 96 -16.94 7.67 -0.86
CA VAL A 96 -16.00 7.03 -1.79
C VAL A 96 -14.55 7.26 -1.36
N LEU A 97 -14.19 8.46 -0.91
CA LEU A 97 -12.86 8.76 -0.40
C LEU A 97 -12.55 7.96 0.87
N THR A 98 -13.52 7.85 1.78
CA THR A 98 -13.38 7.04 3.00
C THR A 98 -13.15 5.57 2.66
N LEU A 99 -13.97 5.02 1.76
CA LEU A 99 -13.79 3.66 1.25
C LEU A 99 -12.40 3.48 0.62
N HIS A 100 -11.96 4.42 -0.21
CA HIS A 100 -10.65 4.40 -0.85
C HIS A 100 -9.54 4.33 0.21
N ILE A 101 -9.55 5.21 1.23
CA ILE A 101 -8.56 5.23 2.30
C ILE A 101 -8.53 3.91 3.08
N ILE A 102 -9.70 3.36 3.43
CA ILE A 102 -9.79 2.06 4.11
C ILE A 102 -9.16 0.96 3.25
N LEU A 103 -9.47 0.93 1.95
CA LEU A 103 -8.90 -0.04 1.02
C LEU A 103 -7.38 0.17 0.84
N VAL A 104 -6.87 1.41 0.90
CA VAL A 104 -5.43 1.68 0.83
C VAL A 104 -4.73 1.08 2.04
N ILE A 105 -5.29 1.26 3.25
CA ILE A 105 -4.74 0.69 4.48
C ILE A 105 -4.70 -0.84 4.38
N ILE A 106 -5.81 -1.47 3.97
CA ILE A 106 -5.86 -2.92 3.76
C ILE A 106 -4.85 -3.35 2.70
N GLY A 107 -4.79 -2.62 1.58
CA GLY A 107 -3.87 -2.88 0.48
C GLY A 107 -2.40 -2.84 0.90
N LEU A 108 -1.99 -1.86 1.71
CA LEU A 108 -0.62 -1.74 2.22
C LEU A 108 -0.25 -2.90 3.16
N VAL A 109 -1.16 -3.28 4.07
CA VAL A 109 -0.97 -4.46 4.94
C VAL A 109 -0.84 -5.73 4.07
N MET A 110 -1.73 -5.89 3.10
CA MET A 110 -1.71 -7.03 2.18
C MET A 110 -0.45 -7.05 1.30
N ALA A 111 0.08 -5.90 0.89
CA ALA A 111 1.33 -5.83 0.12
C ALA A 111 2.50 -6.45 0.90
N VAL A 112 2.73 -5.97 2.13
CA VAL A 112 3.80 -6.48 3.01
C VAL A 112 3.58 -7.97 3.30
N TYR A 113 2.34 -8.35 3.62
CA TYR A 113 1.99 -9.75 3.88
C TYR A 113 2.26 -10.65 2.65
N MET A 114 1.86 -10.23 1.45
CA MET A 114 2.00 -11.01 0.22
C MET A 114 3.45 -11.15 -0.23
N ILE A 115 4.29 -10.14 0.02
CA ILE A 115 5.74 -10.26 -0.18
C ILE A 115 6.27 -11.39 0.73
N VAL A 116 6.04 -11.30 2.04
CA VAL A 116 6.54 -12.29 3.01
C VAL A 116 6.00 -13.69 2.68
N LEU A 117 4.70 -13.81 2.40
CA LEU A 117 4.09 -15.07 2.04
C LEU A 117 4.66 -15.63 0.74
N GLY A 118 4.82 -14.79 -0.28
CA GLY A 118 5.39 -15.18 -1.58
C GLY A 118 6.80 -15.73 -1.44
N PHE A 119 7.63 -15.14 -0.58
CA PHE A 119 8.96 -15.69 -0.30
C PHE A 119 8.90 -17.01 0.48
N ARG A 120 8.01 -17.13 1.46
CA ARG A 120 7.88 -18.33 2.31
C ARG A 120 7.27 -19.52 1.59
N SER A 121 6.40 -19.30 0.61
CA SER A 121 5.72 -20.35 -0.15
C SER A 121 6.40 -20.69 -1.48
N GLN A 122 7.52 -20.05 -1.82
CA GLN A 122 8.25 -20.39 -3.04
C GLN A 122 9.05 -21.70 -2.89
N GLN A 123 9.23 -22.39 -3.99
CA GLN A 123 10.23 -23.43 -4.17
C GLN A 123 10.77 -23.40 -5.60
N VAL A 124 11.92 -24.00 -5.82
CA VAL A 124 12.49 -24.20 -7.16
C VAL A 124 12.54 -25.70 -7.40
N VAL A 125 11.86 -26.16 -8.45
CA VAL A 125 11.80 -27.55 -8.88
C VAL A 125 12.31 -27.59 -10.31
N ASP A 126 13.36 -28.37 -10.56
CA ASP A 126 14.00 -28.49 -11.89
C ASP A 126 14.40 -27.15 -12.51
N GLY A 127 14.91 -26.24 -11.70
CA GLY A 127 15.31 -24.88 -12.13
C GLY A 127 14.16 -23.92 -12.38
N VAL A 128 12.90 -24.36 -12.22
CA VAL A 128 11.71 -23.54 -12.41
C VAL A 128 11.09 -23.18 -11.06
N ARG A 129 10.80 -21.90 -10.85
CA ARG A 129 10.08 -21.44 -9.65
C ARG A 129 8.65 -21.95 -9.65
N SER A 130 8.19 -22.43 -8.50
CA SER A 130 6.79 -22.81 -8.28
C SER A 130 6.38 -22.52 -6.84
N LEU A 131 5.09 -22.66 -6.54
CA LEU A 131 4.58 -22.57 -5.18
C LEU A 131 4.62 -23.93 -4.51
N ARG A 132 5.11 -23.98 -3.28
CA ARG A 132 5.08 -25.15 -2.42
C ARG A 132 3.70 -25.29 -1.80
N GLU A 133 3.02 -26.38 -2.14
CA GLU A 133 1.75 -26.80 -1.53
C GLU A 133 2.07 -27.63 -0.27
N SER A 134 2.50 -26.91 0.77
CA SER A 134 2.76 -27.49 2.08
C SER A 134 2.14 -26.63 3.18
N ILE A 135 1.82 -27.30 4.31
CA ILE A 135 1.38 -26.63 5.53
C ILE A 135 2.46 -25.66 6.02
N LEU A 136 2.09 -24.39 6.15
CA LEU A 136 2.97 -23.30 6.51
C LEU A 136 2.41 -22.56 7.73
N LEU A 137 2.70 -23.08 8.92
CA LEU A 137 2.21 -22.54 10.18
C LEU A 137 3.31 -21.77 10.93
N THR A 138 2.92 -20.63 11.48
CA THR A 138 3.76 -19.77 12.30
C THR A 138 3.33 -19.91 13.76
N THR A 139 4.26 -20.30 14.63
CA THR A 139 3.97 -20.48 16.07
C THR A 139 4.05 -19.14 16.81
N TRP A 140 3.34 -19.01 17.94
CA TRP A 140 3.41 -17.81 18.80
C TRP A 140 4.83 -17.51 19.29
N LYS A 141 5.64 -18.55 19.55
CA LYS A 141 7.06 -18.40 19.88
C LYS A 141 7.85 -17.74 18.74
N LYS A 142 7.63 -18.15 17.49
CA LYS A 142 8.27 -17.54 16.32
C LYS A 142 7.79 -16.11 16.11
N VAL A 143 6.49 -15.84 16.27
CA VAL A 143 5.92 -14.48 16.20
C VAL A 143 6.57 -13.56 17.23
N GLY A 144 6.65 -14.01 18.49
CA GLY A 144 7.29 -13.24 19.55
C GLY A 144 8.77 -12.95 19.27
N LEU A 145 9.51 -13.92 18.72
CA LEU A 145 10.91 -13.74 18.33
C LEU A 145 11.06 -12.74 17.20
N ILE A 146 10.26 -12.85 16.14
CA ILE A 146 10.28 -11.91 15.00
C ILE A 146 9.92 -10.50 15.47
N PHE A 147 8.81 -10.36 16.20
CA PHE A 147 8.34 -9.06 16.67
C PHE A 147 9.32 -8.43 17.65
N GLY A 148 9.88 -9.21 18.59
CA GLY A 148 10.90 -8.74 19.52
C GLY A 148 12.18 -8.30 18.81
N GLY A 149 12.67 -9.10 17.86
CA GLY A 149 13.85 -8.74 17.06
C GLY A 149 13.65 -7.47 16.24
N VAL A 150 12.51 -7.33 15.56
CA VAL A 150 12.15 -6.10 14.84
C VAL A 150 12.05 -4.91 15.80
N THR A 151 11.44 -5.11 16.98
CA THR A 151 11.33 -4.06 18.01
C THR A 151 12.71 -3.55 18.45
N VAL A 152 13.66 -4.46 18.70
CA VAL A 152 15.05 -4.07 19.06
C VAL A 152 15.70 -3.25 17.95
N VAL A 153 15.57 -3.67 16.69
CA VAL A 153 16.14 -2.94 15.54
C VAL A 153 15.49 -1.57 15.39
N VAL A 154 14.17 -1.49 15.42
CA VAL A 154 13.41 -0.24 15.24
C VAL A 154 13.70 0.75 16.37
N LEU A 155 13.74 0.28 17.62
CA LEU A 155 14.12 1.13 18.76
C LEU A 155 15.59 1.55 18.69
N GLY A 156 16.50 0.67 18.28
CA GLY A 156 17.91 1.02 18.05
C GLY A 156 18.07 2.14 17.01
N LEU A 157 17.35 2.05 15.89
CA LEU A 157 17.31 3.10 14.86
C LEU A 157 16.70 4.40 15.39
N PHE A 158 15.63 4.31 16.19
CA PHE A 158 15.02 5.46 16.84
C PHE A 158 16.02 6.17 17.78
N PHE A 159 16.66 5.45 18.70
CA PHE A 159 17.63 6.02 19.62
C PHE A 159 18.85 6.60 18.89
N SER A 160 19.33 5.95 17.83
CA SER A 160 20.36 6.52 16.94
C SER A 160 19.93 7.86 16.34
N ARG A 161 18.68 7.99 15.88
CA ARG A 161 18.13 9.25 15.37
C ARG A 161 17.85 10.29 16.45
N VAL A 162 17.58 9.87 17.68
CA VAL A 162 17.48 10.77 18.83
C VAL A 162 18.85 11.31 19.20
N ALA A 163 19.89 10.48 19.20
CA ALA A 163 21.26 10.91 19.50
C ALA A 163 21.83 11.87 18.43
N THR A 164 21.51 11.65 17.16
CA THR A 164 22.05 12.46 16.04
C THR A 164 21.21 13.70 15.71
N ALA A 165 19.90 13.68 15.99
CA ALA A 165 18.97 14.73 15.56
C ALA A 165 17.92 15.12 16.61
N GLY A 166 18.15 14.81 17.89
CA GLY A 166 17.27 15.14 19.02
C GLY A 166 15.97 14.31 19.07
N PHE A 167 15.18 14.47 20.13
CA PHE A 167 13.87 13.82 20.24
C PHE A 167 12.79 14.60 19.48
N SER A 168 11.79 13.89 18.93
CA SER A 168 10.59 14.49 18.34
C SER A 168 9.42 13.52 18.42
N MET A 169 8.24 14.00 18.82
CA MET A 169 7.01 13.17 18.86
C MET A 169 6.66 12.61 17.48
N ARG A 170 6.82 13.41 16.41
CA ARG A 170 6.60 12.94 15.03
C ARG A 170 7.52 11.80 14.64
N LYS A 171 8.78 11.82 15.11
CA LYS A 171 9.71 10.70 14.90
C LYS A 171 9.16 9.47 15.62
N LEU A 172 8.86 9.59 16.92
CA LEU A 172 8.34 8.48 17.72
C LEU A 172 7.09 7.83 17.08
N GLU A 173 6.13 8.63 16.62
CA GLU A 173 4.93 8.17 15.91
C GLU A 173 5.25 7.30 14.69
N VAL A 174 6.25 7.67 13.89
CA VAL A 174 6.67 6.90 12.72
C VAL A 174 7.24 5.53 13.13
N TYR A 175 8.11 5.48 14.15
CA TYR A 175 8.69 4.20 14.61
C TYR A 175 7.64 3.31 15.28
N LEU A 176 6.74 3.88 16.09
CA LEU A 176 5.63 3.14 16.69
C LEU A 176 4.63 2.66 15.63
N GLY A 177 4.33 3.49 14.64
CA GLY A 177 3.47 3.12 13.50
C GLY A 177 4.05 1.97 12.69
N LEU A 178 5.38 1.93 12.50
CA LEU A 178 6.05 0.80 11.86
C LEU A 178 5.90 -0.49 12.70
N LEU A 179 6.08 -0.42 14.02
CA LEU A 179 5.86 -1.58 14.90
C LEU A 179 4.41 -2.04 14.88
N LEU A 180 3.45 -1.11 14.88
CA LEU A 180 2.04 -1.41 14.76
C LEU A 180 1.73 -2.13 13.44
N LEU A 181 2.27 -1.67 12.31
CA LEU A 181 2.11 -2.31 11.01
C LEU A 181 2.64 -3.76 11.03
N VAL A 182 3.86 -3.95 11.56
CA VAL A 182 4.46 -5.30 11.69
C VAL A 182 3.59 -6.20 12.58
N GLY A 183 3.09 -5.67 13.70
CA GLY A 183 2.17 -6.37 14.60
C GLY A 183 0.88 -6.78 13.89
N ILE A 184 0.28 -5.89 13.11
CA ILE A 184 -0.92 -6.18 12.30
C ILE A 184 -0.63 -7.28 11.29
N VAL A 185 0.48 -7.22 10.54
CA VAL A 185 0.85 -8.25 9.56
C VAL A 185 1.02 -9.62 10.22
N LEU A 186 1.64 -9.68 11.40
CA LEU A 186 1.80 -10.92 12.16
C LEU A 186 0.47 -11.43 12.72
N ALA A 187 -0.40 -10.54 13.20
CA ALA A 187 -1.74 -10.90 13.65
C ALA A 187 -2.60 -11.45 12.50
N VAL A 188 -2.50 -10.84 11.32
CA VAL A 188 -3.13 -11.32 10.08
C VAL A 188 -2.58 -12.70 9.71
N GLU A 189 -1.27 -12.94 9.77
CA GLU A 189 -0.67 -14.27 9.55
C GLU A 189 -1.24 -15.33 10.50
N ILE A 190 -1.30 -15.04 11.81
CA ILE A 190 -1.84 -15.97 12.81
C ILE A 190 -3.33 -16.26 12.58
N THR A 191 -4.09 -15.28 12.11
CA THR A 191 -5.51 -15.42 11.85
C THR A 191 -5.76 -16.22 10.57
N ILE A 192 -5.14 -15.81 9.47
CA ILE A 192 -5.37 -16.41 8.15
C ILE A 192 -4.82 -17.84 8.08
N GLN A 193 -3.70 -18.15 8.73
CA GLN A 193 -3.15 -19.51 8.69
C GLN A 193 -4.09 -20.58 9.29
N ARG A 194 -5.03 -20.18 10.17
CA ARG A 194 -6.06 -21.08 10.71
C ARG A 194 -7.11 -21.44 9.66
N ILE A 195 -7.39 -20.52 8.74
CA ILE A 195 -8.37 -20.68 7.66
C ILE A 195 -7.72 -21.41 6.47
N TRP A 196 -6.49 -21.03 6.11
CA TRP A 196 -5.70 -21.64 5.04
C TRP A 196 -4.30 -22.03 5.51
N PRO A 197 -4.12 -23.26 6.04
CA PRO A 197 -2.82 -23.75 6.48
C PRO A 197 -1.81 -23.94 5.34
N ASP A 198 -2.28 -24.24 4.14
CA ASP A 198 -1.42 -24.46 2.97
C ASP A 198 -0.92 -23.13 2.38
N GLY A 199 0.40 -22.95 2.35
CA GLY A 199 1.02 -21.69 1.94
C GLY A 199 0.78 -21.33 0.47
N GLY A 200 0.82 -22.31 -0.44
CA GLY A 200 0.63 -22.11 -1.88
C GLY A 200 -0.82 -21.74 -2.22
N ARG A 201 -1.79 -22.48 -1.66
CA ARG A 201 -3.23 -22.20 -1.79
C ARG A 201 -3.59 -20.86 -1.18
N ARG A 202 -3.03 -20.54 0.00
CA ARG A 202 -3.20 -19.25 0.66
C ARG A 202 -2.67 -18.10 -0.20
N HIS A 203 -1.47 -18.26 -0.78
CA HIS A 203 -0.91 -17.26 -1.70
C HIS A 203 -1.81 -17.03 -2.91
N ARG A 204 -2.32 -18.09 -3.54
CA ARG A 204 -3.24 -17.95 -4.69
C ARG A 204 -4.58 -17.33 -4.30
N ALA A 205 -5.13 -17.64 -3.13
CA ALA A 205 -6.38 -17.04 -2.66
C ALA A 205 -6.21 -15.55 -2.36
N LEU A 206 -5.19 -15.20 -1.58
CA LEU A 206 -4.94 -13.83 -1.15
C LEU A 206 -4.37 -12.96 -2.27
N GLY A 207 -3.61 -13.53 -3.20
CA GLY A 207 -3.21 -12.84 -4.42
C GLY A 207 -4.44 -12.41 -5.23
N ARG A 208 -5.46 -13.27 -5.32
CA ARG A 208 -6.73 -12.94 -5.99
C ARG A 208 -7.51 -11.84 -5.28
N PHE A 209 -7.63 -11.95 -3.97
CA PHE A 209 -8.23 -10.92 -3.15
C PHE A 209 -7.52 -9.56 -3.29
N THR A 210 -6.19 -9.56 -3.18
CA THR A 210 -5.37 -8.34 -3.26
C THR A 210 -5.49 -7.67 -4.63
N MET A 211 -5.48 -8.45 -5.71
CA MET A 211 -5.66 -7.91 -7.07
C MET A 211 -7.03 -7.23 -7.25
N VAL A 212 -8.10 -7.82 -6.71
CA VAL A 212 -9.44 -7.20 -6.74
C VAL A 212 -9.44 -5.87 -5.98
N ILE A 213 -8.85 -5.84 -4.78
CA ILE A 213 -8.70 -4.59 -4.01
C ILE A 213 -7.94 -3.54 -4.83
N TYR A 214 -6.84 -3.90 -5.49
CA TYR A 214 -6.05 -2.95 -6.28
C TYR A 214 -6.81 -2.40 -7.48
N CYS A 215 -7.62 -3.21 -8.17
CA CYS A 215 -8.50 -2.71 -9.21
C CYS A 215 -9.55 -1.72 -8.67
N ILE A 216 -10.16 -2.01 -7.52
CA ILE A 216 -11.15 -1.12 -6.89
C ILE A 216 -10.46 0.17 -6.40
N LEU A 217 -9.25 0.06 -5.86
CA LEU A 217 -8.45 1.21 -5.46
C LEU A 217 -8.14 2.13 -6.63
N PHE A 218 -7.74 1.57 -7.77
CA PHE A 218 -7.51 2.35 -8.97
C PHE A 218 -8.78 3.07 -9.44
N ALA A 219 -9.92 2.37 -9.46
CA ALA A 219 -11.20 2.96 -9.85
C ALA A 219 -11.65 4.09 -8.90
N THR A 220 -11.62 3.84 -7.60
CA THR A 220 -12.01 4.82 -6.57
C THR A 220 -11.05 5.99 -6.50
N GLY A 221 -9.74 5.76 -6.66
CA GLY A 221 -8.72 6.82 -6.72
C GLY A 221 -8.91 7.71 -7.94
N THR A 222 -9.09 7.09 -9.11
CA THR A 222 -9.41 7.82 -10.36
C THR A 222 -10.70 8.61 -10.21
N PHE A 223 -11.74 8.04 -9.60
CA PHE A 223 -12.97 8.75 -9.32
C PHE A 223 -12.74 10.00 -8.45
N THR A 224 -12.00 9.87 -7.34
CA THR A 224 -11.69 11.02 -6.48
C THR A 224 -10.85 12.09 -7.19
N TYR A 225 -9.90 11.67 -8.03
CA TYR A 225 -9.11 12.58 -8.86
C TYR A 225 -10.01 13.34 -9.86
N THR A 226 -10.87 12.64 -10.59
CA THR A 226 -11.79 13.23 -11.56
C THR A 226 -12.76 14.21 -10.89
N MET A 227 -13.29 13.84 -9.72
CA MET A 227 -14.17 14.70 -8.94
C MET A 227 -13.48 16.00 -8.53
N LEU A 228 -12.27 15.92 -7.97
CA LEU A 228 -11.55 17.10 -7.47
C LEU A 228 -10.94 17.98 -8.55
N TYR A 229 -10.47 17.41 -9.65
CA TYR A 229 -9.57 18.14 -10.56
C TYR A 229 -10.10 18.33 -11.99
N ILE A 230 -11.22 17.68 -12.33
CA ILE A 230 -11.83 17.77 -13.66
C ILE A 230 -13.27 18.29 -13.57
N LEU A 231 -14.12 17.62 -12.78
CA LEU A 231 -15.56 17.93 -12.75
C LEU A 231 -15.90 19.06 -11.79
N TYR A 232 -15.30 19.05 -10.60
CA TYR A 232 -15.57 20.02 -9.54
C TYR A 232 -14.28 20.61 -8.99
N PRO A 233 -13.47 21.26 -9.85
CA PRO A 233 -12.28 21.95 -9.38
C PRO A 233 -12.69 23.01 -8.36
N GLY A 234 -12.10 22.95 -7.17
CA GLY A 234 -12.20 24.02 -6.19
C GLY A 234 -11.68 25.33 -6.79
N LYS A 235 -12.20 26.46 -6.30
CA LYS A 235 -11.60 27.76 -6.61
C LYS A 235 -10.24 27.81 -5.93
N ILE A 236 -9.19 27.51 -6.68
CA ILE A 236 -7.82 27.78 -6.22
C ILE A 236 -7.73 29.30 -6.06
N GLY A 237 -7.61 29.75 -4.80
CA GLY A 237 -7.17 31.10 -4.46
C GLY A 237 -5.66 31.19 -4.51
#